data_AF-S2T0X6-F1
#
_entry.id   AF-S2T0X6-F1
#
_cell.length_a   1.000
_cell.length_b   1.000
_cell.length_c   1.000
_cell.angle_alpha   90.00
_cell.angle_beta   90.00
_cell.angle_gamma   90.00
#
_symmetry.space_group_name_H-M   'P 1'
#
loop_
_entity.id
_entity.type
_entity.pdbx_description
1 polymer ?
#
loop_
_entity_poly.entity_id
_entity_poly.type
_entity_poly.pdbx_seq_one_letter_code
_entity_poly.pdbx_strand_id
1 'polypeptide(L)'
;MGVPSRMNIGQVLELHLGMAARNLGIHVATPVFDGANDKDLWATVKEAGMASDGKSVLYDGRTGEPFENRVSVGIMYYMKLSHMVDDKIHARSIGPYSLVTQQPLGGKAQFGGQRFGEMEVWALEAYGAAYTLQEILTYKSDDVVGRVKTYEAIVKGEPIPKPGVPESFRVLVKELQALGLDMKVLGADKKEIELRDMDDDEDDIVSVDALAKFAAQQEEKKAHEAAAQATDGKSANSTDDKK
;
A
#
# COMPACT_ATOMS: atom_id res chain seq x y z
N MET A 1 23.44 -7.52 17.82
CA MET A 1 23.99 -6.52 16.87
C MET A 1 23.88 -5.06 17.34
N GLY A 2 22.87 -4.65 18.12
CA GLY A 2 22.65 -3.22 18.42
C GLY A 2 23.72 -2.49 19.24
N VAL A 3 24.35 -3.16 20.22
CA VAL A 3 25.30 -2.49 21.13
C VAL A 3 26.62 -2.12 20.43
N PRO A 4 27.33 -3.04 19.73
CA PRO A 4 28.58 -2.68 19.04
C PRO A 4 28.36 -1.66 17.93
N SER A 5 27.21 -1.71 17.23
CA SER A 5 26.91 -0.77 16.14
C SER A 5 26.67 0.67 16.60
N ARG A 6 26.17 0.86 17.83
CA ARG A 6 25.80 2.18 18.36
C ARG A 6 26.76 2.69 19.44
N MET A 7 27.69 1.84 19.88
CA MET A 7 28.69 2.12 20.93
C MET A 7 28.06 2.51 22.28
N ASN A 8 26.88 1.98 22.59
CA ASN A 8 26.13 2.23 23.83
C ASN A 8 26.67 1.40 25.01
N ILE A 9 27.96 1.48 25.32
CA ILE A 9 28.60 0.56 26.28
C ILE A 9 28.06 0.73 27.71
N GLY A 10 27.59 1.93 28.04
CA GLY A 10 26.95 2.22 29.34
C GLY A 10 25.75 1.33 29.64
N GLN A 11 25.03 0.85 28.61
CA GLN A 11 23.92 -0.10 28.80
C GLN A 11 24.38 -1.44 29.39
N VAL A 12 25.57 -1.89 29.02
CA VAL A 12 26.17 -3.13 29.52
C VAL A 12 26.73 -2.92 30.93
N LEU A 13 27.34 -1.76 31.19
CA LEU A 13 27.82 -1.40 32.52
C LEU A 13 26.65 -1.27 33.52
N GLU A 14 25.56 -0.63 33.13
CA GLU A 14 24.32 -0.53 33.91
C GLU A 14 23.76 -1.92 34.22
N LEU A 15 23.72 -2.81 33.23
CA LEU A 15 23.22 -4.18 33.40
C LEU A 15 24.00 -4.94 34.48
N HIS A 16 25.34 -4.87 34.46
CA HIS A 16 26.20 -5.53 35.45
C HIS A 16 26.06 -4.90 36.84
N LEU A 17 26.12 -3.57 36.91
CA LEU A 17 26.01 -2.84 38.17
C LEU A 17 24.62 -2.99 38.81
N GLY A 18 23.56 -2.97 38.01
CA GLY A 18 22.19 -3.17 38.47
C GLY A 18 21.97 -4.58 39.04
N MET A 19 22.58 -5.59 38.44
CA MET A 19 22.55 -6.96 38.97
C MET A 19 23.31 -7.08 40.29
N ALA A 20 24.51 -6.49 40.36
CA ALA A 20 25.31 -6.47 41.59
C ALA A 20 24.58 -5.73 42.73
N ALA A 21 23.97 -4.58 42.41
CA ALA A 21 23.17 -3.79 43.35
C ALA A 21 21.97 -4.58 43.90
N ARG A 22 21.25 -5.35 43.07
CA ARG A 22 20.17 -6.24 43.54
C ARG A 22 20.68 -7.33 44.46
N ASN A 23 21.80 -7.97 44.11
CA ASN A 23 22.36 -9.05 44.93
C ASN A 23 22.82 -8.55 46.31
N LEU A 24 23.38 -7.34 46.36
CA LEU A 24 23.81 -6.68 47.61
C LEU A 24 22.65 -6.01 48.38
N GLY A 25 21.49 -5.84 47.75
CA GLY A 25 20.33 -5.17 48.34
C GLY A 25 20.53 -3.66 48.54
N ILE A 26 21.34 -3.02 47.68
CA ILE A 26 21.68 -1.60 47.77
C ILE A 26 21.16 -0.83 46.55
N HIS A 27 21.03 0.49 46.70
CA HIS A 27 20.83 1.42 45.58
C HIS A 27 22.15 2.12 45.27
N VAL A 28 22.53 2.14 44.00
CA VAL A 28 23.77 2.77 43.54
C VAL A 28 23.45 4.09 42.85
N ALA A 29 24.13 5.16 43.28
CA ALA A 29 24.09 6.45 42.62
C ALA A 29 25.42 6.71 41.92
N THR A 30 25.39 6.92 40.60
CA THR A 30 26.56 7.27 39.79
C THR A 30 26.33 8.63 39.15
N PRO A 31 27.10 9.67 39.50
CA PRO A 31 27.07 10.95 38.80
C PRO A 31 27.40 10.81 37.31
N VAL A 32 26.99 11.80 36.50
CA VAL A 32 27.10 11.74 35.02
C VAL A 32 28.55 11.79 34.52
N PHE A 33 29.44 12.50 35.22
CA PHE A 33 30.83 12.71 34.78
C PHE A 33 31.90 12.15 35.74
N ASP A 34 31.56 12.02 37.02
CA ASP A 34 32.42 11.44 38.07
C ASP A 34 31.72 10.22 38.66
N GLY A 35 31.47 9.25 37.79
CA GLY A 35 30.69 8.05 38.08
C GLY A 35 31.53 6.87 38.54
N ALA A 36 30.89 5.71 38.66
CA ALA A 36 31.58 4.45 38.97
C ALA A 36 32.64 4.13 37.90
N ASN A 37 33.89 3.91 38.32
CA ASN A 37 34.94 3.47 37.41
C ASN A 37 34.85 1.96 37.16
N ASP A 38 35.57 1.48 36.14
CA ASP A 38 35.64 0.04 35.82
C ASP A 38 36.12 -0.80 37.03
N LYS A 39 37.10 -0.29 37.78
CA LYS A 39 37.58 -0.95 39.01
C LYS A 39 36.50 -1.07 40.07
N ASP A 40 35.70 -0.02 40.27
CA ASP A 40 34.63 0.02 41.26
C ASP A 40 33.50 -0.94 40.85
N LEU A 41 33.18 -0.98 39.56
CA LEU A 41 32.19 -1.90 39.00
C LEU A 41 32.61 -3.37 39.22
N TRP A 42 33.82 -3.76 38.81
CA TRP A 42 34.27 -5.15 38.99
C TRP A 42 34.50 -5.53 40.46
N ALA A 43 34.88 -4.58 41.31
CA ALA A 43 34.92 -4.80 42.76
C ALA A 43 33.52 -5.10 43.32
N THR A 44 32.51 -4.32 42.93
CA THR A 44 31.11 -4.50 43.35
C THR A 44 30.53 -5.81 42.81
N VAL A 45 30.82 -6.17 41.55
CA VAL A 45 30.40 -7.45 40.94
C VAL A 45 30.99 -8.64 41.72
N LYS A 46 32.27 -8.54 42.12
CA LYS A 46 32.94 -9.57 42.92
C LYS A 46 32.36 -9.66 44.34
N GLU A 47 32.09 -8.52 44.97
CA GLU A 47 31.45 -8.44 46.30
C GLU A 47 30.05 -9.07 46.26
N ALA A 48 29.31 -8.85 45.17
CA ALA A 48 28.00 -9.44 44.91
C ALA A 48 28.02 -10.94 44.58
N GLY A 49 29.19 -11.59 44.61
CA GLY A 49 29.36 -13.03 44.31
C GLY A 49 29.12 -13.41 42.85
N MET A 50 29.17 -12.44 41.93
CA MET A 50 28.99 -12.69 40.50
C MET A 50 30.31 -13.10 39.84
N ALA A 51 30.22 -13.74 38.67
CA ALA A 51 31.40 -14.12 37.91
C ALA A 51 32.18 -12.89 37.39
N SER A 52 33.50 -13.02 37.25
CA SER A 52 34.39 -11.94 36.82
C SER A 52 34.19 -11.47 35.38
N ASP A 53 33.42 -12.20 34.59
CA ASP A 53 33.00 -11.83 33.22
C ASP A 53 31.57 -11.29 33.17
N GLY A 54 30.88 -11.20 34.31
CA GLY A 54 29.51 -10.68 34.42
C GLY A 54 28.45 -11.53 33.72
N LYS A 55 28.77 -12.77 33.34
CA LYS A 55 27.89 -13.69 32.60
C LYS A 55 27.39 -14.82 33.47
N SER A 56 26.26 -15.39 33.10
CA SER A 56 25.62 -16.53 33.75
C SER A 56 25.37 -17.67 32.76
N VAL A 57 25.29 -18.90 33.27
CA VAL A 57 24.82 -20.05 32.49
C VAL A 57 23.29 -20.00 32.48
N LEU A 58 22.71 -19.91 31.28
CA LEU A 58 21.27 -20.00 31.10
C LEU A 58 20.91 -21.39 30.56
N TYR A 59 19.73 -21.85 30.92
CA TYR A 59 19.15 -23.10 30.44
C TYR A 59 17.94 -22.77 29.57
N ASP A 60 17.76 -23.51 28.48
CA ASP A 60 16.57 -23.36 27.65
C ASP A 60 15.35 -23.90 28.40
N GLY A 61 14.36 -23.03 28.62
CA GLY A 61 13.13 -23.39 29.35
C GLY A 61 12.24 -24.41 28.64
N ARG A 62 12.50 -24.72 27.36
CA ARG A 62 11.75 -25.74 26.61
C ARG A 62 12.37 -27.12 26.70
N THR A 63 13.70 -27.21 26.65
CA THR A 63 14.45 -28.48 26.55
C THR A 63 15.18 -28.85 27.84
N GLY A 64 15.55 -27.86 28.67
CA GLY A 64 16.32 -28.04 29.90
C GLY A 64 17.84 -28.08 29.70
N GLU A 65 18.33 -27.98 28.47
CA GLU A 65 19.77 -27.99 28.18
C GLU A 65 20.41 -26.61 28.37
N PRO A 66 21.68 -26.53 28.84
CA PRO A 66 22.39 -25.26 28.94
C PRO A 66 22.75 -24.70 27.56
N PHE A 67 22.73 -23.38 27.40
CA PHE A 67 23.28 -22.74 26.21
C PHE A 67 24.81 -22.91 26.14
N GLU A 68 25.35 -23.11 24.94
CA GLU A 68 26.78 -23.32 24.70
C GLU A 68 27.65 -22.13 25.20
N ASN A 69 27.18 -20.91 24.94
CA ASN A 69 27.85 -19.69 25.37
C ASN A 69 27.18 -19.07 26.60
N ARG A 70 27.99 -18.63 27.56
CA ARG A 70 27.50 -17.89 28.74
C ARG A 70 26.89 -16.55 28.32
N VAL A 71 25.77 -16.19 28.94
CA VAL A 71 24.96 -15.03 28.57
C VAL A 71 25.09 -13.94 29.62
N SER A 72 25.20 -12.68 29.19
CA SER A 72 25.17 -11.54 30.11
C SER A 72 23.73 -11.28 30.56
N VAL A 73 23.48 -11.37 31.86
CA VAL A 73 22.17 -11.19 32.47
C VAL A 73 22.30 -10.17 33.59
N GLY A 74 21.39 -9.22 33.62
CA GLY A 74 21.35 -8.24 34.70
C GLY A 74 20.10 -7.38 34.66
N ILE A 75 20.17 -6.23 35.32
CA ILE A 75 19.02 -5.37 35.55
C ILE A 75 19.29 -4.04 34.89
N MET A 76 18.40 -3.68 33.99
CA MET A 76 18.42 -2.39 33.30
C MET A 76 17.14 -1.64 33.60
N TYR A 77 17.23 -0.33 33.67
CA TYR A 77 16.07 0.53 33.81
C TYR A 77 15.43 0.80 32.45
N TYR A 78 14.25 0.23 32.22
CA TYR A 78 13.46 0.48 31.02
C TYR A 78 12.34 1.49 31.27
N MET A 79 12.13 2.38 30.31
CA MET A 79 11.01 3.32 30.30
C MET A 79 10.02 2.94 29.20
N LYS A 80 8.73 2.98 29.53
CA LYS A 80 7.65 2.84 28.54
C LYS A 80 7.32 4.22 27.98
N LEU A 81 7.53 4.41 26.69
CA LEU A 81 7.13 5.64 25.98
C LEU A 81 5.63 5.63 25.68
N SER A 82 5.03 6.81 25.51
CA SER A 82 3.60 6.99 25.22
C SER A 82 3.18 6.59 23.80
N HIS A 83 4.07 5.97 23.03
CA HIS A 83 3.85 5.59 21.64
C HIS A 83 3.09 4.26 21.51
N MET A 84 1.86 4.20 22.03
CA MET A 84 1.01 3.02 22.00
C MET A 84 0.56 2.68 20.57
N VAL A 85 0.39 1.38 20.29
CA VAL A 85 -0.09 0.90 18.98
C VAL A 85 -1.59 1.20 18.83
N ASP A 86 -2.35 1.13 19.92
CA ASP A 86 -3.78 1.41 19.97
C ASP A 86 -4.12 2.80 19.40
N ASP A 87 -3.25 3.78 19.64
CA ASP A 87 -3.40 5.15 19.13
C ASP A 87 -3.11 5.26 17.63
N LYS A 88 -2.34 4.32 17.07
CA LYS A 88 -1.87 4.35 15.66
C LYS A 88 -2.71 3.51 14.72
N ILE A 89 -3.40 2.48 15.20
CA ILE A 89 -4.27 1.67 14.34
C ILE A 89 -5.43 2.52 13.83
N HIS A 90 -5.57 2.57 12.51
CA HIS A 90 -6.66 3.24 11.80
C HIS A 90 -6.88 2.53 10.46
N ALA A 91 -8.14 2.30 10.12
CA ALA A 91 -8.54 1.70 8.84
C ALA A 91 -9.78 2.41 8.33
N ARG A 92 -9.90 2.51 7.00
CA ARG A 92 -11.02 3.17 6.33
C ARG A 92 -11.42 2.35 5.11
N SER A 93 -12.72 2.10 4.98
CA SER A 93 -13.34 1.58 3.76
C SER A 93 -14.00 2.72 2.99
N ILE A 94 -15.15 3.19 3.47
CA ILE A 94 -15.91 4.32 2.92
C ILE A 94 -16.15 5.31 4.06
N GLY A 95 -16.11 6.61 3.77
CA GLY A 95 -16.27 7.65 4.79
C GLY A 95 -16.68 8.99 4.20
N PRO A 96 -16.54 10.09 4.96
CA PRO A 96 -16.85 11.42 4.46
C PRO A 96 -15.84 11.89 3.40
N TYR A 97 -16.32 12.75 2.51
CA TYR A 97 -15.59 13.34 1.39
C TYR A 97 -15.65 14.86 1.45
N SER A 98 -14.67 15.52 0.82
CA SER A 98 -14.62 16.96 0.62
C SER A 98 -15.78 17.41 -0.27
N LEU A 99 -16.38 18.57 0.04
CA LEU A 99 -17.47 19.13 -0.78
C LEU A 99 -17.01 19.62 -2.14
N VAL A 100 -15.78 20.13 -2.23
CA VAL A 100 -15.25 20.76 -3.46
C VAL A 100 -14.67 19.72 -4.40
N THR A 101 -13.70 18.94 -3.92
CA THR A 101 -12.93 18.01 -4.76
C THR A 101 -13.46 16.58 -4.72
N GLN A 102 -14.48 16.28 -3.90
CA GLN A 102 -15.01 14.93 -3.70
C GLN A 102 -14.00 13.87 -3.24
N GLN A 103 -12.80 14.30 -2.79
CA GLN A 103 -11.76 13.42 -2.26
C GLN A 103 -11.99 13.06 -0.79
N PRO A 104 -11.48 11.91 -0.32
CA PRO A 104 -11.44 11.57 1.10
C PRO A 104 -10.92 12.69 2.00
N LEU A 105 -11.59 12.91 3.15
CA LEU A 105 -11.04 13.80 4.18
C LEU A 105 -9.76 13.23 4.80
N GLY A 106 -8.95 14.09 5.40
CA GLY A 106 -7.70 13.70 6.07
C GLY A 106 -7.87 13.48 7.57
N GLY A 107 -7.05 12.59 8.14
CA GLY A 107 -6.89 12.43 9.58
C GLY A 107 -7.82 11.41 10.25
N LYS A 108 -7.27 10.70 11.25
CA LYS A 108 -7.97 9.64 12.01
C LYS A 108 -9.27 10.12 12.64
N ALA A 109 -9.27 11.33 13.20
CA ALA A 109 -10.42 11.89 13.92
C ALA A 109 -11.66 12.11 13.03
N GLN A 110 -11.47 12.32 11.72
CA GLN A 110 -12.55 12.56 10.76
C GLN A 110 -12.89 11.31 9.95
N PHE A 111 -12.40 10.14 10.38
CA PHE A 111 -12.47 8.90 9.60
C PHE A 111 -11.87 9.10 8.19
N GLY A 112 -10.75 9.83 8.14
CA GLY A 112 -10.09 10.24 6.92
C GLY A 112 -9.24 9.14 6.28
N GLY A 113 -9.00 9.28 4.98
CA GLY A 113 -8.17 8.37 4.19
C GLY A 113 -6.68 8.65 4.34
N GLN A 114 -5.88 7.69 3.88
CA GLN A 114 -4.44 7.88 3.74
C GLN A 114 -4.15 8.65 2.45
N ARG A 115 -3.20 9.59 2.51
CA ARG A 115 -2.71 10.26 1.31
C ARG A 115 -1.84 9.31 0.50
N PHE A 116 -2.22 9.10 -0.75
CA PHE A 116 -1.34 8.55 -1.78
C PHE A 116 -0.72 9.73 -2.53
N GLY A 117 0.57 9.97 -2.30
CA GLY A 117 1.27 11.14 -2.79
C GLY A 117 2.04 10.89 -4.08
N GLU A 118 2.74 11.93 -4.53
CA GLU A 118 3.53 11.92 -5.76
C GLU A 118 4.66 10.89 -5.72
N MET A 119 5.33 10.72 -4.57
CA MET A 119 6.38 9.73 -4.41
C MET A 119 5.84 8.29 -4.54
N GLU A 120 4.63 8.03 -4.05
CA GLU A 120 3.99 6.72 -4.22
C GLU A 120 3.52 6.48 -5.65
N VAL A 121 3.07 7.53 -6.36
CA VAL A 121 2.76 7.46 -7.81
C VAL A 121 4.01 7.07 -8.60
N TRP A 122 5.14 7.76 -8.37
CA TRP A 122 6.41 7.42 -9.05
C TRP A 122 6.84 5.98 -8.79
N ALA A 123 6.61 5.47 -7.59
CA ALA A 123 6.90 4.07 -7.28
C ALA A 123 6.06 3.13 -8.16
N LEU A 124 4.75 3.36 -8.29
CA LEU A 124 3.89 2.52 -9.14
C LEU A 124 4.22 2.65 -10.63
N GLU A 125 4.55 3.86 -11.09
CA GLU A 125 5.00 4.09 -12.47
C GLU A 125 6.30 3.34 -12.77
N ALA A 126 7.27 3.37 -11.86
CA ALA A 126 8.53 2.64 -12.00
C ALA A 126 8.32 1.11 -12.03
N TYR A 127 7.33 0.60 -11.30
CA TYR A 127 6.91 -0.81 -11.40
C TYR A 127 6.12 -1.13 -12.68
N GLY A 128 5.63 -0.13 -13.42
CA GLY A 128 4.76 -0.32 -14.57
C GLY A 128 3.32 -0.74 -14.21
N ALA A 129 2.88 -0.46 -12.98
CA ALA A 129 1.57 -0.88 -12.47
C ALA A 129 0.43 0.07 -12.90
N ALA A 130 0.21 0.20 -14.21
CA ALA A 130 -0.73 1.17 -14.79
C ALA A 130 -2.18 1.01 -14.30
N TYR A 131 -2.70 -0.23 -14.24
CA TYR A 131 -4.07 -0.49 -13.78
C TYR A 131 -4.27 -0.17 -12.29
N THR A 132 -3.28 -0.51 -11.45
CA THR A 132 -3.32 -0.19 -10.02
C THR A 132 -3.28 1.32 -9.78
N LEU A 133 -2.45 2.03 -10.54
CA LEU A 133 -2.36 3.48 -10.48
C LEU A 133 -3.70 4.12 -10.92
N GLN A 134 -4.28 3.66 -12.02
CA GLN A 134 -5.57 4.13 -12.50
C GLN A 134 -6.66 3.92 -11.44
N GLU A 135 -6.72 2.74 -10.82
CA GLU A 135 -7.72 2.43 -9.79
C GLU A 135 -7.59 3.34 -8.54
N ILE A 136 -6.36 3.63 -8.13
CA ILE A 136 -6.08 4.51 -6.98
C ILE A 136 -6.48 5.96 -7.28
N LEU A 137 -6.23 6.44 -8.50
CA LEU A 137 -6.49 7.81 -8.91
C LEU A 137 -7.97 8.08 -9.23
N THR A 138 -8.76 7.06 -9.58
CA THR A 138 -10.18 7.22 -9.96
C THR A 138 -11.12 6.65 -8.90
N TYR A 139 -11.41 5.34 -8.94
CA TYR A 139 -12.47 4.70 -8.12
C TYR A 139 -12.28 4.89 -6.62
N LYS A 140 -11.02 4.97 -6.15
CA LYS A 140 -10.67 5.12 -4.73
C LYS A 140 -10.57 6.57 -4.24
N SER A 141 -10.72 7.53 -5.14
CA SER A 141 -10.53 8.97 -4.86
C SER A 141 -11.83 9.74 -5.09
N ASP A 142 -11.98 10.34 -6.28
CA ASP A 142 -12.89 11.44 -6.59
C ASP A 142 -13.74 11.19 -7.84
N ASP A 143 -13.75 9.96 -8.37
CA ASP A 143 -14.76 9.53 -9.34
C ASP A 143 -16.08 9.22 -8.59
N VAL A 144 -16.99 10.20 -8.58
CA VAL A 144 -18.25 10.15 -7.81
C VAL A 144 -19.18 9.05 -8.31
N VAL A 145 -19.27 8.87 -9.63
CA VAL A 145 -20.14 7.87 -10.25
C VAL A 145 -19.47 6.49 -10.20
N GLY A 146 -18.18 6.43 -10.56
CA GLY A 146 -17.39 5.21 -10.58
C GLY A 146 -17.28 4.55 -9.21
N ARG A 147 -17.14 5.31 -8.10
CA ARG A 147 -17.07 4.72 -6.75
C ARG A 147 -18.35 4.00 -6.36
N VAL A 148 -19.52 4.53 -6.71
CA VAL A 148 -20.83 3.93 -6.38
C VAL A 148 -21.05 2.68 -7.21
N LYS A 149 -20.83 2.77 -8.53
CA LYS A 149 -20.95 1.62 -9.44
C LYS A 149 -19.96 0.50 -9.06
N THR A 150 -18.73 0.86 -8.69
CA THR A 150 -17.71 -0.11 -8.25
C THR A 150 -18.10 -0.79 -6.95
N TYR A 151 -18.62 -0.05 -5.98
CA TYR A 151 -19.13 -0.64 -4.74
C TYR A 151 -20.25 -1.64 -5.00
N GLU A 152 -21.22 -1.28 -5.84
CA GLU A 152 -22.30 -2.19 -6.23
C GLU A 152 -21.79 -3.43 -6.96
N ALA A 153 -20.87 -3.27 -7.91
CA ALA A 153 -20.29 -4.38 -8.65
C ALA A 153 -19.55 -5.35 -7.72
N ILE A 154 -18.77 -4.85 -6.74
CA ILE A 154 -18.08 -5.68 -5.75
C ILE A 154 -19.09 -6.46 -4.90
N VAL A 155 -20.19 -5.83 -4.47
CA VAL A 155 -21.22 -6.48 -3.65
C VAL A 155 -21.99 -7.55 -4.45
N LYS A 156 -22.25 -7.30 -5.74
CA LYS A 156 -22.96 -8.24 -6.64
C LYS A 156 -22.05 -9.31 -7.24
N GLY A 157 -20.73 -9.15 -7.16
CA GLY A 157 -19.76 -10.02 -7.83
C GLY A 157 -19.70 -9.81 -9.35
N GLU A 158 -20.08 -8.63 -9.82
CA GLU A 158 -20.06 -8.25 -11.23
C GLU A 158 -18.69 -7.63 -11.61
N PRO A 159 -18.33 -7.61 -12.91
CA PRO A 159 -17.13 -6.92 -13.37
C PRO A 159 -17.16 -5.42 -13.04
N ILE A 160 -16.01 -4.88 -12.62
CA ILE A 160 -15.87 -3.45 -12.31
C ILE A 160 -15.98 -2.65 -13.63
N PRO A 161 -16.86 -1.63 -13.70
CA PRO A 161 -17.01 -0.78 -14.90
C PRO A 161 -15.77 0.07 -15.15
N LYS A 162 -15.55 0.58 -16.36
CA LYS A 162 -14.42 1.49 -16.65
C LYS A 162 -14.50 2.79 -15.83
N PRO A 163 -13.35 3.41 -15.51
CA PRO A 163 -13.32 4.61 -14.68
C PRO A 163 -13.68 5.85 -15.50
N GLY A 164 -14.34 6.80 -14.85
CA GLY A 164 -14.65 8.11 -15.42
C GLY A 164 -13.50 9.11 -15.26
N VAL A 165 -13.83 10.39 -15.44
CA VAL A 165 -12.90 11.50 -15.25
C VAL A 165 -12.93 11.96 -13.78
N PRO A 166 -11.76 12.14 -13.11
CA PRO A 166 -11.71 12.67 -11.75
C PRO A 166 -12.36 14.04 -11.59
N GLU A 167 -13.10 14.26 -10.50
CA GLU A 167 -13.68 15.56 -10.19
C GLU A 167 -12.63 16.65 -9.99
N SER A 168 -11.45 16.31 -9.45
CA SER A 168 -10.34 17.27 -9.33
C SER A 168 -9.92 17.87 -10.68
N PHE A 169 -9.98 17.11 -11.77
CA PHE A 169 -9.69 17.61 -13.10
C PHE A 169 -10.79 18.57 -13.60
N ARG A 170 -12.06 18.26 -13.31
CA ARG A 170 -13.19 19.17 -13.64
C ARG A 170 -13.08 20.49 -12.90
N VAL A 171 -12.73 20.45 -11.61
CA VAL A 171 -12.50 21.65 -10.79
C VAL A 171 -11.36 22.48 -11.38
N LEU A 172 -10.24 21.86 -11.77
CA LEU A 172 -9.12 22.55 -12.41
C LEU A 172 -9.54 23.29 -13.69
N VAL A 173 -10.31 22.64 -14.57
CA VAL A 173 -10.81 23.27 -15.80
C VAL A 173 -11.66 24.51 -15.47
N LYS A 174 -12.53 24.42 -14.46
CA LYS A 174 -13.38 25.54 -14.03
C LYS A 174 -12.57 26.67 -13.39
N GLU A 175 -11.52 26.37 -12.64
CA GLU A 175 -10.62 27.38 -12.08
C GLU A 175 -9.86 28.13 -13.19
N LEU A 176 -9.40 27.45 -14.23
CA LEU A 176 -8.75 28.09 -15.38
C LEU A 176 -9.74 28.95 -16.20
N GLN A 177 -10.97 28.46 -16.40
CA GLN A 177 -12.05 29.23 -17.04
C GLN A 177 -12.40 30.50 -16.24
N ALA A 178 -12.40 30.43 -14.91
CA ALA A 178 -12.64 31.58 -14.04
C ALA A 178 -11.54 32.66 -14.14
N LEU A 179 -10.32 32.30 -14.53
CA LEU A 179 -9.24 33.24 -14.84
C LEU A 179 -9.38 33.90 -16.23
N GLY A 180 -10.38 33.50 -17.03
CA GLY A 180 -10.59 33.99 -18.39
C GLY A 180 -9.83 33.21 -19.47
N LEU A 181 -9.32 32.01 -19.15
CA LEU A 181 -8.70 31.12 -20.12
C LEU A 181 -9.75 30.19 -20.74
N ASP A 182 -9.85 30.17 -22.06
CA ASP A 182 -10.72 29.23 -22.79
C ASP A 182 -10.05 27.86 -22.88
N MET A 183 -10.38 26.96 -21.95
CA MET A 183 -9.90 25.58 -21.95
C MET A 183 -10.97 24.65 -22.50
N LYS A 184 -10.64 23.95 -23.58
CA LYS A 184 -11.51 22.98 -24.26
C LYS A 184 -10.82 21.63 -24.35
N VAL A 185 -11.54 20.58 -23.98
CA VAL A 185 -11.07 19.19 -24.15
C VAL A 185 -11.55 18.71 -25.52
N LEU A 186 -10.61 18.40 -26.40
CA LEU A 186 -10.89 17.93 -27.75
C LEU A 186 -10.69 16.42 -27.82
N GLY A 187 -11.67 15.71 -28.39
CA GLY A 187 -11.52 14.30 -28.73
C GLY A 187 -10.62 14.08 -29.94
N ALA A 188 -10.40 12.81 -30.30
CA ALA A 188 -9.64 12.43 -31.50
C ALA A 188 -10.20 13.08 -32.78
N ASP A 189 -11.52 13.29 -32.83
CA ASP A 189 -12.23 13.91 -33.96
C ASP A 189 -12.20 15.44 -33.95
N LYS A 190 -11.42 16.06 -33.06
CA LYS A 190 -11.38 17.53 -32.81
C LYS A 190 -12.72 18.16 -32.45
N LYS A 191 -13.69 17.34 -32.03
CA LYS A 191 -14.93 17.82 -31.43
C LYS A 191 -14.70 18.09 -29.95
N GLU A 192 -15.34 19.14 -29.46
CA GLU A 192 -15.35 19.47 -28.04
C GLU A 192 -16.14 18.40 -27.29
N ILE A 193 -15.51 17.84 -26.26
CA ILE A 193 -16.14 16.87 -25.36
C ILE A 193 -16.62 17.65 -24.14
N GLU A 194 -17.93 17.61 -23.88
CA GLU A 194 -18.44 18.09 -22.61
C GLU A 194 -18.03 17.11 -21.52
N LEU A 195 -17.22 17.58 -20.57
CA LEU A 195 -16.72 16.78 -19.45
C LEU A 195 -17.84 16.13 -18.60
N ARG A 196 -19.07 16.63 -18.70
CA ARG A 196 -20.25 16.13 -18.00
C ARG A 196 -20.81 14.87 -18.65
N ASP A 197 -20.69 14.73 -19.96
CA ASP A 197 -21.25 13.59 -20.71
C ASP A 197 -20.39 12.33 -20.59
N MET A 198 -19.14 12.47 -20.12
CA MET A 198 -18.20 11.34 -19.95
C MET A 198 -18.58 10.37 -18.80
N ASP A 199 -19.53 10.73 -17.93
CA ASP A 199 -20.00 9.85 -16.85
C ASP A 199 -21.21 8.99 -17.25
N ASP A 200 -21.90 9.41 -18.32
CA ASP A 200 -23.21 8.92 -18.76
C ASP A 200 -23.11 7.89 -19.90
N ASP A 201 -21.89 7.53 -20.34
CA ASP A 201 -21.67 6.42 -21.28
C ASP A 201 -22.00 5.08 -20.57
N GLU A 202 -23.29 4.74 -20.53
CA GLU A 202 -23.84 3.45 -20.05
C GLU A 202 -23.40 2.25 -20.91
N ASP A 203 -22.75 2.47 -22.05
CA ASP A 203 -22.55 1.46 -23.10
C ASP A 203 -21.28 0.60 -22.99
N ASP A 204 -20.47 0.74 -21.94
CA ASP A 204 -19.14 0.11 -21.90
C ASP A 204 -18.95 -0.99 -20.84
N ILE A 205 -20.02 -1.64 -20.39
CA ILE A 205 -19.92 -2.99 -19.82
C ILE A 205 -19.84 -3.99 -20.98
N VAL A 206 -18.70 -4.04 -21.67
CA VAL A 206 -18.43 -5.16 -22.57
C VAL A 206 -18.20 -6.38 -21.69
N SER A 207 -19.27 -7.12 -21.39
CA SER A 207 -19.13 -8.38 -20.68
C SER A 207 -18.21 -9.29 -21.51
N VAL A 208 -17.31 -10.01 -20.85
CA VAL A 208 -16.40 -10.95 -21.53
C VAL A 208 -17.19 -11.97 -22.36
N ASP A 209 -18.41 -12.25 -21.92
CA ASP A 209 -19.40 -13.09 -22.59
C ASP A 209 -19.99 -12.44 -23.86
N ALA A 210 -20.17 -11.11 -23.88
CA ALA A 210 -20.55 -10.35 -25.07
C ALA A 210 -19.41 -10.30 -26.09
N LEU A 211 -18.15 -10.18 -25.64
CA LEU A 211 -16.96 -10.23 -26.49
C LEU A 211 -16.78 -11.62 -27.13
N ALA A 212 -17.02 -12.69 -26.37
CA ALA A 212 -17.04 -14.06 -26.88
C ALA A 212 -18.18 -14.29 -27.90
N LYS A 213 -19.39 -13.77 -27.62
CA LYS A 213 -20.51 -13.80 -28.56
C LYS A 213 -20.24 -12.99 -29.82
N PHE A 214 -19.60 -11.83 -29.71
CA PHE A 214 -19.23 -10.99 -30.85
C PHE A 214 -18.14 -11.66 -31.72
N ALA A 215 -17.17 -12.32 -31.09
CA ALA A 215 -16.16 -13.11 -31.79
C ALA A 215 -16.79 -14.29 -32.54
N ALA A 216 -17.70 -15.03 -31.90
CA ALA A 216 -18.44 -16.12 -32.54
C ALA A 216 -19.30 -15.63 -33.72
N GLN A 217 -20.00 -14.50 -33.56
CA GLN A 217 -20.79 -13.89 -34.64
C GLN A 217 -19.93 -13.39 -35.80
N GLN A 218 -18.71 -12.90 -35.55
CA GLN A 218 -17.77 -12.52 -36.60
C GLN A 218 -17.20 -13.74 -37.33
N GLU A 219 -16.94 -14.85 -36.62
CA GLU A 219 -16.52 -16.11 -37.24
C GLU A 219 -17.63 -16.71 -38.10
N GLU A 220 -18.88 -16.71 -37.63
CA GLU A 220 -20.04 -17.15 -38.39
C GLU A 220 -20.28 -16.29 -39.64
N LYS A 221 -20.15 -14.97 -39.54
CA LYS A 221 -20.24 -14.07 -40.71
C LYS A 221 -19.14 -14.32 -41.72
N LYS A 222 -17.89 -14.47 -41.26
CA LYS A 222 -16.75 -14.82 -42.15
C LYS A 222 -16.94 -16.18 -42.81
N ALA A 223 -17.48 -17.16 -42.09
CA ALA A 223 -17.80 -18.48 -42.64
C ALA A 223 -18.91 -18.41 -43.69
N HIS A 224 -19.95 -17.60 -43.44
CA HIS A 224 -21.03 -17.36 -44.41
C HIS A 224 -20.55 -16.62 -45.67
N GLU A 225 -19.70 -15.61 -45.53
CA GLU A 225 -19.10 -14.87 -46.65
C GLU A 225 -18.15 -15.77 -47.47
N ALA A 226 -17.35 -16.60 -46.81
CA ALA A 226 -16.49 -17.58 -47.48
C ALA A 226 -17.31 -18.65 -48.23
N ALA A 227 -18.42 -19.11 -47.66
CA ALA A 227 -19.33 -20.06 -48.31
C ALA A 227 -20.03 -19.43 -49.53
N ALA A 228 -20.45 -18.16 -49.44
CA ALA A 228 -21.05 -17.41 -50.55
C ALA A 228 -20.06 -17.21 -51.71
N GLN A 229 -18.79 -16.91 -51.42
CA GLN A 229 -17.74 -16.80 -52.44
C GLN A 229 -17.40 -18.15 -53.09
N ALA A 230 -17.47 -19.26 -52.35
CA ALA A 230 -17.26 -20.61 -52.88
C ALA A 230 -18.42 -21.09 -53.78
N THR A 231 -19.64 -20.61 -53.57
CA THR A 231 -20.79 -20.90 -54.44
C THR A 231 -20.77 -20.08 -55.74
N ASP A 232 -20.33 -18.82 -55.70
CA ASP A 232 -20.20 -18.01 -56.92
C ASP A 232 -19.05 -18.47 -57.83
N GLY A 233 -17.96 -18.99 -57.25
CA GLY A 233 -16.85 -19.56 -58.02
C GLY A 233 -17.19 -20.85 -58.78
N LYS A 234 -18.30 -21.53 -58.45
CA LYS A 234 -18.73 -22.76 -59.14
C LYS A 234 -19.71 -22.51 -60.30
N SER A 235 -20.31 -21.33 -60.41
CA SER A 235 -21.22 -21.01 -61.54
C SER A 235 -20.48 -20.49 -62.78
N ALA A 236 -19.23 -20.06 -62.65
CA ALA A 236 -18.46 -19.44 -63.73
C ALA A 236 -17.63 -20.42 -64.60
N ASN A 237 -17.71 -21.74 -64.37
CA ASN A 237 -16.83 -22.72 -65.04
C ASN A 237 -17.57 -23.84 -65.79
N SER A 238 -18.77 -23.60 -66.31
CA SER A 238 -19.52 -24.60 -67.09
C SER A 238 -20.12 -24.10 -68.41
N THR A 239 -19.46 -23.17 -69.09
CA THR A 239 -19.78 -22.84 -70.50
C THR A 239 -18.52 -22.64 -71.32
N ASP A 240 -17.82 -23.74 -71.61
CA ASP A 240 -17.05 -23.85 -72.85
C ASP A 240 -16.75 -25.34 -73.12
N ASP A 241 -17.69 -26.04 -73.78
CA ASP A 241 -17.31 -27.16 -74.66
C ASP A 241 -18.46 -27.64 -75.57
N LYS A 242 -18.13 -27.70 -76.87
CA LYS A 242 -18.74 -28.44 -78.00
C LYS A 242 -19.62 -27.70 -79.03
N LYS A 243 -19.03 -27.64 -80.24
CA LYS A 243 -19.59 -27.97 -81.57
C LYS A 243 -21.03 -28.49 -81.62
#